data_AF-A0A366HCY3-F1
#
_entry.id   AF-A0A366HCY3-F1
#
_cell.length_a   1.000
_cell.length_b   1.000
_cell.length_c   1.000
_cell.angle_alpha   90.00
_cell.angle_beta   90.00
_cell.angle_gamma   90.00
#
_symmetry.space_group_name_H-M   'P 1'
#
loop_
_entity.id
_entity.type
_entity.pdbx_description
1 polymer ?
#
loop_
_entity_poly.entity_id
_entity_poly.type
_entity_poly.pdbx_seq_one_letter_code
_entity_poly.pdbx_strand_id
1 'polypeptide(L)'
;MQHKQYKTTAIVSIVIALLSLGLAVLFPQHRVVMAFVLGGWAIIPPVYFFFELHHAIGKNIPGEVDRIKASQEAAAKIWAGVAAALGFIFIADS
;
A
#
# COMPACT_ATOMS: atom_id res chain seq x y z
N MET A 1 7.00 6.58 -22.38
CA MET A 1 5.66 6.18 -21.85
C MET A 1 5.70 5.76 -20.38
N GLN A 2 6.72 5.02 -19.93
CA GLN A 2 6.84 4.57 -18.54
C GLN A 2 6.76 5.68 -17.47
N HIS A 3 7.38 6.84 -17.70
CA HIS A 3 7.35 7.94 -16.71
C HIS A 3 5.95 8.49 -16.41
N LYS A 4 5.03 8.46 -17.40
CA LYS A 4 3.65 8.91 -17.24
C LYS A 4 2.83 7.92 -16.42
N GLN A 5 3.08 6.62 -16.59
CA GLN A 5 2.42 5.56 -15.81
C GLN A 5 2.80 5.64 -14.33
N TYR A 6 4.09 5.81 -13.99
CA TYR A 6 4.52 5.92 -12.59
C TYR A 6 3.88 7.10 -11.85
N LYS A 7 3.73 8.25 -12.51
CA LYS A 7 3.06 9.43 -11.91
C LYS A 7 1.59 9.17 -11.64
N THR A 8 0.88 8.54 -12.58
CA THR A 8 -0.54 8.20 -12.40
C THR A 8 -0.72 7.20 -11.26
N THR A 9 0.09 6.14 -11.20
CA THR A 9 0.02 5.14 -10.13
C THR A 9 0.29 5.77 -8.77
N ALA A 10 1.30 6.64 -8.65
CA ALA A 10 1.61 7.33 -7.40
C ALA A 10 0.45 8.22 -6.93
N ILE A 11 -0.16 9.00 -7.82
CA ILE A 11 -1.32 9.84 -7.50
C ILE A 11 -2.51 8.98 -7.04
N VAL A 12 -2.82 7.90 -7.77
CA VAL A 12 -3.90 6.99 -7.41
C VAL A 12 -3.66 6.38 -6.02
N SER A 13 -2.44 5.93 -5.72
CA SER A 13 -2.10 5.38 -4.40
C SER A 13 -2.25 6.40 -3.28
N ILE A 14 -1.85 7.66 -3.50
CA ILE A 14 -2.02 8.74 -2.52
C ILE A 14 -3.50 9.01 -2.28
N VAL A 15 -4.31 9.09 -3.34
CA VAL A 15 -5.76 9.31 -3.22
C VAL A 15 -6.42 8.17 -2.45
N ILE A 16 -6.07 6.92 -2.75
CA ILE A 16 -6.60 5.75 -2.03
C ILE A 16 -6.19 5.78 -0.55
N ALA A 17 -4.95 6.17 -0.24
CA ALA A 17 -4.48 6.31 1.13
C ALA A 17 -5.26 7.39 1.89
N LEU A 18 -5.44 8.58 1.30
CA LEU A 18 -6.19 9.67 1.90
C LEU A 18 -7.67 9.32 2.08
N LEU A 19 -8.30 8.65 1.11
CA LEU A 19 -9.69 8.18 1.22
C LEU A 19 -9.82 7.11 2.33
N SER A 20 -8.86 6.19 2.44
CA SER A 20 -8.84 5.17 3.50
C SER A 20 -8.74 5.80 4.88
N LEU A 21 -7.84 6.76 5.06
CA LEU A 21 -7.69 7.54 6.29
C LEU A 21 -8.95 8.38 6.59
N GLY A 22 -9.51 9.04 5.57
CA GLY A 22 -10.73 9.83 5.72
C GLY A 22 -11.92 8.99 6.16
N LEU A 23 -12.10 7.80 5.57
CA LEU A 23 -13.12 6.84 6.00
C LEU A 23 -12.89 6.37 7.43
N ALA A 24 -11.64 6.08 7.80
CA ALA A 24 -11.30 5.66 9.15
C ALA A 24 -11.56 6.74 10.20
N VAL A 25 -11.34 8.02 9.87
CA VAL A 25 -11.59 9.15 10.78
C VAL A 25 -13.07 9.53 10.85
N LEU A 26 -13.79 9.48 9.73
CA LEU A 26 -15.20 9.89 9.67
C LEU A 26 -16.17 8.83 10.20
N PHE A 27 -15.79 7.54 10.12
CA PHE A 27 -16.65 6.42 10.50
C PHE A 27 -15.93 5.43 11.44
N PRO A 28 -15.31 5.91 12.53
CA PRO A 28 -14.43 5.06 13.33
C PRO A 28 -15.20 3.94 14.06
N GLN A 29 -16.49 4.17 14.31
CA GLN A 29 -17.39 3.22 15.00
C GLN A 29 -17.90 2.08 14.10
N HIS A 30 -17.75 2.20 12.77
CA HIS A 30 -18.15 1.17 11.82
C HIS A 30 -17.08 0.08 11.70
N ARG A 31 -17.07 -0.85 12.65
CA ARG A 31 -16.10 -1.96 12.75
C ARG A 31 -15.90 -2.74 11.46
N VAL A 32 -16.96 -2.93 10.66
CA VAL A 32 -16.88 -3.62 9.35
C VAL A 32 -16.03 -2.82 8.35
N VAL A 33 -16.26 -1.51 8.24
CA VAL A 33 -15.49 -0.62 7.34
C VAL A 33 -14.04 -0.59 7.78
N MET A 34 -13.77 -0.43 9.08
CA MET A 34 -12.42 -0.46 9.62
C MET A 34 -11.71 -1.79 9.38
N ALA A 35 -12.39 -2.92 9.56
CA ALA A 35 -11.83 -4.24 9.29
C ALA A 35 -11.51 -4.44 7.79
N PHE A 36 -12.36 -3.98 6.87
CA PHE A 36 -12.07 -4.03 5.43
C PHE A 36 -10.91 -3.13 5.03
N VAL A 37 -10.85 -1.91 5.57
CA VAL A 37 -9.76 -0.97 5.31
C VAL A 37 -8.45 -1.55 5.84
N LEU A 38 -8.40 -1.98 7.10
CA LEU A 38 -7.20 -2.58 7.71
C LEU A 38 -6.80 -3.87 7.01
N GLY A 39 -7.74 -4.76 6.71
CA GLY A 39 -7.47 -6.02 6.00
C GLY A 39 -6.97 -5.81 4.58
N GLY A 40 -7.57 -4.86 3.85
CA GLY A 40 -7.12 -4.47 2.51
C GLY A 40 -5.70 -3.91 2.54
N TRP A 41 -5.41 -3.02 3.49
CA TRP A 41 -4.06 -2.51 3.70
C TRP A 41 -3.10 -3.61 4.13
N ALA A 42 -3.50 -4.58 4.95
CA ALA A 42 -2.65 -5.69 5.39
C ALA A 42 -2.24 -6.66 4.25
N ILE A 43 -3.14 -6.91 3.30
CA ILE A 43 -2.99 -8.00 2.31
C ILE A 43 -2.53 -7.48 0.94
N ILE A 44 -3.11 -6.39 0.44
CA ILE A 44 -2.91 -5.95 -0.95
C ILE A 44 -1.42 -5.64 -1.25
N PRO A 45 -0.69 -4.90 -0.40
CA PRO A 45 0.69 -4.50 -0.71
C PRO A 45 1.68 -5.68 -0.71
N PRO A 46 1.66 -6.61 0.27
CA PRO A 46 2.46 -7.84 0.19
C PRO A 46 2.18 -8.65 -1.08
N VAL A 47 0.91 -8.83 -1.46
CA VAL A 47 0.53 -9.56 -2.67
C VAL A 47 1.05 -8.87 -3.93
N TYR A 48 0.91 -7.55 -4.00
CA TYR A 48 1.43 -6.76 -5.13
C TYR A 48 2.96 -6.86 -5.25
N PHE A 49 3.70 -6.73 -4.15
CA PHE A 49 5.15 -6.87 -4.15
C PHE A 49 5.61 -8.26 -4.57
N PHE A 50 4.90 -9.31 -4.12
CA PHE A 50 5.21 -10.67 -4.54
C PHE A 50 5.00 -10.86 -6.04
N PHE A 51 3.89 -10.36 -6.58
CA PHE A 51 3.60 -10.43 -8.02
C PHE A 51 4.66 -9.69 -8.85
N GLU A 52 5.03 -8.48 -8.45
CA GLU A 52 6.02 -7.66 -9.15
C GLU A 52 7.40 -8.32 -9.15
N LEU A 53 7.81 -8.89 -8.01
CA LEU A 53 9.07 -9.62 -7.88
C LEU A 53 9.08 -10.90 -8.73
N HIS A 54 8.00 -11.69 -8.67
CA HIS A 54 7.87 -12.92 -9.44
C HIS A 54 7.94 -12.65 -10.96
N HIS A 55 7.23 -11.61 -11.42
CA HIS A 55 7.24 -11.22 -12.83
C HIS A 55 8.62 -10.75 -13.31
N ALA A 56 9.36 -10.03 -12.46
CA ALA A 56 10.71 -9.57 -12.78
C ALA A 56 11.73 -10.71 -12.84
N ILE A 57 11.64 -11.67 -11.92
CA ILE A 57 12.48 -12.88 -11.94
C ILE A 57 12.23 -13.67 -13.24
N GLY A 58 10.97 -13.80 -13.67
CA GLY A 58 10.63 -14.50 -14.91
C GLY A 58 11.18 -13.85 -16.19
N LYS A 59 11.46 -12.54 -16.18
CA LYS A 59 12.00 -11.81 -17.33
C LYS A 59 13.53 -11.81 -17.42
N ASN A 60 14.22 -12.16 -16.33
CA ASN A 60 15.67 -12.29 -16.24
C ASN A 60 16.45 -11.04 -16.73
N ILE A 61 15.92 -9.84 -16.44
CA ILE A 61 16.53 -8.57 -16.83
C ILE A 61 17.58 -8.17 -15.77
N PRO A 62 18.86 -7.97 -16.15
CA PRO A 62 19.91 -7.59 -15.21
C PRO A 62 19.60 -6.27 -14.48
N GLY A 63 19.72 -6.27 -13.15
CA GLY A 63 19.52 -5.08 -12.30
C GLY A 63 18.05 -4.70 -12.04
N GLU A 64 17.07 -5.34 -12.68
CA GLU A 64 15.66 -5.02 -12.47
C GLU A 64 15.17 -5.54 -11.11
N VAL A 65 15.64 -6.71 -10.68
CA VAL A 65 15.33 -7.29 -9.36
C VAL A 65 15.79 -6.35 -8.23
N ASP A 66 17.00 -5.79 -8.33
CA ASP A 66 17.54 -4.90 -7.30
C ASP A 66 16.79 -3.56 -7.27
N ARG A 67 16.40 -3.03 -8.44
CA ARG A 67 15.56 -1.82 -8.53
C ARG A 67 14.19 -2.04 -7.89
N ILE A 68 13.58 -3.21 -8.12
CA ILE A 68 12.29 -3.56 -7.53
C ILE A 68 12.43 -3.73 -6.02
N LYS A 69 13.46 -4.44 -5.54
CA LYS A 69 13.74 -4.56 -4.09
C LYS A 69 13.88 -3.21 -3.41
N ALA A 70 14.65 -2.27 -4.00
CA ALA A 70 14.80 -0.92 -3.46
C ALA A 70 13.46 -0.16 -3.41
N SER A 71 12.64 -0.32 -4.46
CA SER A 71 11.31 0.29 -4.53
C SER A 71 10.34 -0.32 -3.52
N GLN A 72 10.41 -1.64 -3.31
CA GLN A 72 9.65 -2.37 -2.30
C GLN A 72 10.03 -1.93 -0.89
N GLU A 73 11.32 -1.69 -0.61
CA GLU A 73 11.77 -1.22 0.70
C GLU A 73 11.22 0.18 1.02
N ALA A 74 11.27 1.10 0.05
CA ALA A 74 10.70 2.44 0.21
C ALA A 74 9.17 2.38 0.39
N ALA A 75 8.49 1.60 -0.44
CA ALA A 75 7.04 1.44 -0.37
C ALA A 75 6.60 0.74 0.93
N ALA A 76 7.37 -0.23 1.44
CA ALA A 76 7.10 -0.90 2.71
C ALA A 76 7.14 0.07 3.91
N LYS A 77 8.06 1.05 3.91
CA LYS A 77 8.14 2.07 4.97
C LYS A 77 6.91 2.98 4.98
N ILE A 78 6.51 3.48 3.81
CA ILE A 78 5.30 4.31 3.65
C ILE A 78 4.07 3.52 4.08
N TRP A 79 3.98 2.27 3.62
CA TRP A 79 2.89 1.37 3.93
C TRP A 79 2.78 1.08 5.43
N ALA A 80 3.89 0.73 6.08
CA ALA A 80 3.93 0.49 7.52
C ALA A 80 3.46 1.73 8.31
N GLY A 81 3.82 2.94 7.86
CA GLY A 81 3.35 4.19 8.44
C GLY A 81 1.82 4.35 8.34
N VAL A 82 1.23 4.08 7.17
CA VAL A 82 -0.23 4.14 6.99
C VAL A 82 -0.94 3.07 7.81
N ALA A 83 -0.44 1.84 7.82
CA ALA A 83 -1.00 0.75 8.62
C ALA A 83 -0.95 1.06 10.12
N ALA A 84 0.16 1.61 10.61
CA ALA A 84 0.30 2.06 12.00
C ALA A 84 -0.69 3.18 12.35
N ALA A 85 -0.86 4.17 11.48
CA ALA A 85 -1.83 5.25 11.68
C ALA A 85 -3.27 4.72 11.76
N LEU A 86 -3.67 3.84 10.84
CA LEU A 86 -4.99 3.21 10.84
C LEU A 86 -5.21 2.33 12.08
N GLY A 87 -4.18 1.58 12.50
CA GLY A 87 -4.22 0.78 13.72
C GLY A 87 -4.37 1.62 14.99
N PHE A 88 -3.65 2.73 15.08
CA PHE A 88 -3.79 3.68 16.19
C PHE A 88 -5.20 4.27 16.26
N ILE A 89 -5.77 4.69 15.13
CA ILE A 89 -7.16 5.20 15.06
C ILE A 89 -8.15 4.13 15.54
N PHE A 90 -7.99 2.89 15.07
CA PHE A 90 -8.86 1.79 15.48
C PHE A 90 -8.81 1.53 16.98
N ILE A 91 -7.61 1.45 17.55
CA ILE A 91 -7.41 1.19 18.99
C ILE A 91 -7.92 2.37 19.83
N ALA A 92 -7.69 3.61 19.41
CA ALA A 92 -8.10 4.79 20.15
C ALA A 92 -9.63 4.96 20.24
N ASP A 93 -10.38 4.41 19.28
CA ASP A 93 -11.84 4.44 19.25
C ASP A 93 -12.51 3.13 19.72
N SER A 94 -11.72 2.13 20.14
CA SER A 94 -12.17 0.82 20.66
C SER A 94 -12.32 0.80 22.17
#